data_AF-A0A1V4KK84-F1
#
_entry.id   AF-A0A1V4KK84-F1
#
_cell.length_a   1.000
_cell.length_b   1.000
_cell.length_c   1.000
_cell.angle_alpha   90.00
_cell.angle_beta   90.00
_cell.angle_gamma   90.00
#
_symmetry.space_group_name_H-M   'P 1'
#
loop_
_entity.id
_entity.type
_entity.pdbx_description
1 polymer ?
#
loop_
_entity_poly.entity_id
_entity_poly.type
_entity_poly.pdbx_seq_one_letter_code
_entity_poly.pdbx_strand_id
1 'polypeptide(L)'
;MLVFQALAQYQLASPRELELNLDVSLLLPRRAKPVTYRIENTNALVARSEETKLNEDFTVKAEGTGKGTMTVVTVYNAKVPEKDNKCDNFDLRVQVEDVKTGKEEDGVVRSVKITICTRHLDNVDATMSILDVSMLTGFSPDLQDLKRLTEGVDRYISKFEIDKALAERSNLVIYLDKISHKAEECFAFKAHQRFRVGLIQPAAVTVYSYYKIGLGDTIWSVPKDPQGDLK
;
A
#
# COMPACT_ATOMS: atom_id res chain seq x y z
N MET A 1 -14.52 -10.98 -0.45
CA MET A 1 -15.06 -12.31 -0.81
C MET A 1 -16.55 -12.31 -1.17
N LEU A 2 -17.41 -11.52 -0.51
CA LEU A 2 -18.87 -11.52 -0.75
C LEU A 2 -19.27 -11.20 -2.20
N VAL A 3 -18.62 -10.22 -2.84
CA VAL A 3 -18.93 -9.81 -4.23
C VAL A 3 -18.73 -10.95 -5.22
N PHE A 4 -17.63 -11.71 -5.10
CA PHE A 4 -17.35 -12.82 -6.02
C PHE A 4 -18.31 -13.98 -5.84
N GLN A 5 -18.72 -14.28 -4.61
CA GLN A 5 -19.72 -15.32 -4.35
C GLN A 5 -21.08 -14.93 -4.92
N ALA A 6 -21.50 -13.67 -4.73
CA ALA A 6 -22.75 -13.17 -5.30
C ALA A 6 -22.74 -13.21 -6.83
N LEU A 7 -21.64 -12.79 -7.46
CA LEU A 7 -21.47 -12.85 -8.91
C LEU A 7 -21.53 -14.30 -9.43
N ALA A 8 -20.86 -15.23 -8.74
CA ALA A 8 -20.88 -16.64 -9.10
C ALA A 8 -22.29 -17.23 -8.99
N GLN A 9 -23.01 -16.96 -7.91
CA GLN A 9 -24.39 -17.44 -7.74
C GLN A 9 -25.34 -16.85 -8.79
N TYR A 10 -25.21 -15.57 -9.13
CA TYR A 10 -25.99 -14.95 -10.20
C TYR A 10 -25.76 -15.64 -11.54
N GLN A 11 -24.51 -15.97 -11.87
CA GLN A 11 -24.18 -16.68 -13.11
C GLN A 11 -24.66 -18.14 -13.12
N LEU A 12 -24.70 -18.81 -11.96
CA LEU A 12 -25.25 -20.16 -11.83
C LEU A 12 -26.78 -20.17 -11.96
N ALA A 13 -27.47 -19.14 -11.46
CA ALA A 13 -28.92 -19.03 -11.47
C ALA A 13 -29.50 -18.44 -12.76
N SER A 14 -28.68 -17.73 -13.55
CA SER A 14 -29.10 -17.18 -14.83
C SER A 14 -29.15 -18.28 -15.91
N PRO A 15 -30.17 -18.27 -16.80
CA PRO A 15 -30.24 -19.23 -17.90
C PRO A 15 -28.98 -19.15 -18.76
N ARG A 16 -28.39 -20.30 -19.10
CA ARG A 16 -27.13 -20.43 -19.86
C ARG A 16 -27.21 -19.99 -21.34
N GLU A 17 -28.33 -19.44 -21.78
CA GLU A 17 -28.55 -19.00 -23.16
C GLU A 17 -28.18 -17.52 -23.35
N LEU A 18 -26.90 -17.20 -23.15
CA LEU A 18 -26.33 -15.97 -23.70
C LEU A 18 -25.37 -16.39 -24.80
N GLU A 19 -25.78 -16.21 -26.06
CA GLU A 19 -24.84 -16.23 -27.18
C GLU A 19 -23.83 -15.11 -26.95
N LEU A 20 -22.67 -15.47 -26.37
CA LEU A 20 -21.55 -14.56 -26.24
C LEU A 20 -20.84 -14.52 -27.58
N ASN A 21 -20.89 -13.35 -28.20
CA ASN A 21 -20.31 -13.09 -29.50
C ASN A 21 -19.95 -11.61 -29.59
N LEU A 22 -18.83 -11.24 -28.96
CA LEU A 22 -18.37 -9.86 -28.86
C LEU A 22 -17.08 -9.66 -29.67
N ASP A 23 -17.08 -8.63 -30.52
CA ASP A 23 -15.89 -8.07 -31.15
C ASP A 23 -15.52 -6.79 -30.43
N VAL A 24 -14.35 -6.79 -29.77
CA VAL A 24 -13.83 -5.64 -29.04
C VAL A 24 -12.57 -5.13 -29.74
N SER A 25 -12.58 -3.88 -30.17
CA SER A 25 -11.46 -3.21 -30.82
C SER A 25 -10.94 -2.06 -29.97
N LEU A 26 -9.66 -2.09 -29.62
CA LEU A 26 -8.96 -1.03 -28.91
C LEU A 26 -8.15 -0.19 -29.91
N LEU A 27 -8.49 1.10 -29.99
CA LEU A 27 -7.79 2.09 -30.80
C LEU A 27 -6.84 2.89 -29.92
N LEU A 28 -5.58 2.46 -29.87
CA LEU A 28 -4.51 3.13 -29.14
C LEU A 28 -3.86 4.20 -30.04
N PRO A 29 -3.66 5.43 -29.57
CA PRO A 29 -3.23 6.58 -30.39
C PRO A 29 -1.88 6.39 -31.12
N ARG A 30 -0.98 5.55 -30.60
CA ARG A 30 0.34 5.28 -31.22
C ARG A 30 0.49 3.90 -31.86
N ARG A 31 -0.58 3.11 -31.96
CA ARG A 31 -0.58 1.88 -32.77
C ARG A 31 -1.23 2.15 -34.11
N ALA A 32 -0.52 1.84 -35.18
CA ALA A 32 -1.02 1.99 -36.55
C ALA A 32 -2.23 1.08 -36.86
N LYS A 33 -2.41 -0.01 -36.10
CA LYS A 33 -3.53 -0.93 -36.26
C LYS A 33 -4.28 -1.08 -34.93
N PRO A 34 -5.63 -1.07 -34.95
CA PRO A 34 -6.43 -1.42 -33.79
C PRO A 34 -6.11 -2.82 -33.30
N VAL A 35 -6.14 -3.02 -31.97
CA VAL A 35 -6.06 -4.35 -31.37
C VAL A 35 -7.46 -4.90 -31.28
N THR A 36 -7.71 -6.05 -31.90
CA THR A 36 -9.05 -6.64 -31.98
C THR A 36 -9.09 -7.97 -31.24
N TYR A 37 -10.10 -8.15 -30.41
CA TYR A 37 -10.38 -9.36 -29.66
C TYR A 37 -11.76 -9.89 -29.99
N ARG A 38 -11.81 -11.19 -30.30
CA ARG A 38 -13.05 -11.95 -30.45
C ARG A 38 -13.33 -12.74 -29.17
N ILE A 39 -14.47 -12.49 -28.55
CA ILE A 39 -14.92 -13.17 -27.34
C ILE A 39 -16.17 -13.98 -27.65
N GLU A 40 -16.04 -15.29 -27.51
CA GLU A 40 -17.05 -16.30 -27.80
C GLU A 40 -17.19 -17.26 -26.63
N ASN A 41 -18.26 -18.06 -26.59
CA ASN A 41 -18.49 -19.02 -25.50
C ASN A 41 -17.31 -19.98 -25.26
N THR A 42 -16.54 -20.31 -26.29
CA THR A 42 -15.36 -21.19 -26.20
C THR A 42 -14.19 -20.54 -25.46
N ASN A 43 -14.08 -19.21 -25.46
CA ASN A 43 -12.94 -18.47 -24.92
C ASN A 43 -13.33 -17.41 -23.86
N ALA A 44 -14.59 -17.44 -23.41
CA ALA A 44 -15.22 -16.47 -22.51
C ALA A 44 -14.49 -16.24 -21.18
N LEU A 45 -13.83 -17.27 -20.65
CA LEU A 45 -13.15 -17.22 -19.34
C LEU A 45 -11.68 -16.78 -19.46
N VAL A 46 -11.16 -16.63 -20.68
CA VAL A 46 -9.75 -16.28 -20.88
C VAL A 46 -9.64 -14.76 -20.85
N ALA A 47 -8.88 -14.22 -19.91
CA ALA A 47 -8.60 -12.78 -19.85
C ALA A 47 -7.78 -12.32 -21.08
N ARG A 48 -7.95 -11.05 -21.47
CA ARG A 48 -7.13 -10.37 -22.49
C ARG A 48 -6.60 -9.08 -21.88
N SER A 49 -5.31 -8.81 -22.07
CA SER A 49 -4.65 -7.61 -21.55
C SER A 49 -3.76 -6.97 -22.62
N GLU A 50 -3.72 -5.65 -22.61
CA GLU A 50 -2.80 -4.84 -23.42
C GLU A 50 -2.13 -3.83 -22.51
N GLU A 51 -0.83 -3.62 -22.71
CA GLU A 51 -0.05 -2.64 -21.96
C GLU A 51 0.43 -1.53 -22.88
N THR A 52 0.45 -0.31 -22.35
CA THR A 52 1.03 0.87 -22.97
C THR A 52 1.90 1.59 -21.94
N LYS A 53 3.03 2.14 -22.38
CA LYS A 53 3.94 2.92 -21.52
C LYS A 53 3.50 4.38 -21.37
N LEU A 54 2.48 4.80 -22.10
CA LEU A 54 2.02 6.18 -22.17
C LEU A 54 0.57 6.25 -21.70
N ASN A 55 0.31 7.22 -20.83
CA ASN A 55 -1.03 7.53 -20.33
C ASN A 55 -1.71 8.51 -21.31
N GLU A 56 -2.21 7.99 -22.42
CA GLU A 56 -2.93 8.73 -23.46
C GLU A 56 -4.35 8.18 -23.60
N ASP A 57 -5.31 9.04 -23.97
CA ASP A 57 -6.69 8.63 -24.20
C ASP A 57 -6.77 7.65 -25.38
N PHE A 58 -7.62 6.63 -25.23
CA PHE A 58 -7.85 5.63 -26.27
C PHE A 58 -9.34 5.33 -26.41
N THR A 59 -9.73 4.81 -27.57
CA THR A 59 -11.14 4.48 -27.86
C THR A 59 -11.34 2.98 -27.86
N VAL A 60 -12.46 2.53 -27.29
CA VAL A 60 -12.90 1.14 -27.32
C VAL A 60 -14.18 1.04 -28.12
N LYS A 61 -14.19 0.16 -29.12
CA LYS A 61 -15.37 -0.17 -29.89
C LYS A 61 -15.76 -1.61 -29.58
N ALA A 62 -17.01 -1.84 -29.18
CA ALA A 62 -17.54 -3.17 -28.90
C ALA A 62 -18.79 -3.41 -29.75
N GLU A 63 -18.82 -4.53 -30.48
CA GLU A 63 -19.92 -4.93 -31.36
C GLU A 63 -20.33 -6.38 -31.09
N GLY A 64 -21.61 -6.70 -31.29
CA GLY A 64 -22.15 -8.05 -31.10
C GLY A 64 -22.98 -8.23 -29.82
N THR A 65 -23.11 -9.47 -29.36
CA THR A 65 -24.04 -9.87 -28.29
C THR A 65 -23.28 -10.40 -27.08
N GLY A 66 -23.63 -9.93 -25.89
CA GLY A 66 -23.09 -10.45 -24.64
C GLY A 66 -22.73 -9.35 -23.65
N LYS A 67 -22.16 -9.75 -22.51
CA LYS A 67 -21.73 -8.84 -21.45
C LYS A 67 -20.31 -9.16 -21.06
N GLY A 68 -19.51 -8.11 -20.86
CA GLY A 68 -18.13 -8.22 -20.42
C GLY A 68 -17.76 -7.03 -19.55
N THR A 69 -16.63 -7.16 -18.86
CA THR A 69 -16.05 -6.09 -18.05
C THR A 69 -14.67 -5.77 -18.59
N MET A 70 -14.41 -4.49 -18.81
CA MET A 70 -13.08 -3.98 -19.11
C MET A 70 -12.59 -3.15 -17.94
N THR A 71 -11.32 -3.34 -17.56
CA THR A 71 -10.69 -2.57 -16.49
C THR A 71 -9.43 -1.92 -17.04
N VAL A 72 -9.31 -0.62 -16.81
CA VAL A 72 -8.14 0.17 -17.19
C VAL A 72 -7.40 0.54 -15.92
N VAL A 73 -6.15 0.11 -15.82
CA VAL A 73 -5.29 0.36 -14.64
C VAL A 73 -4.05 1.08 -15.10
N THR A 74 -3.84 2.30 -14.58
CA THR A 74 -2.64 3.08 -14.83
C THR A 74 -1.76 3.05 -13.59
N VAL A 75 -0.55 2.50 -13.74
CA VAL A 75 0.46 2.45 -12.68
C VAL A 75 1.54 3.48 -12.98
N TYR A 76 1.78 4.41 -12.06
CA TYR A 76 2.79 5.45 -12.22
C TYR A 76 3.38 5.85 -10.87
N ASN A 77 4.58 6.45 -10.91
CA ASN A 77 5.19 7.05 -9.73
C ASN A 77 4.63 8.46 -9.52
N ALA A 78 3.80 8.62 -8.50
CA ALA A 78 3.31 9.93 -8.07
C ALA A 78 4.33 10.62 -7.16
N LYS A 79 4.48 11.93 -7.30
CA LYS A 79 5.18 12.75 -6.30
C LYS A 79 4.28 12.92 -5.09
N VAL A 80 4.88 12.95 -3.90
CA VAL A 80 4.16 13.26 -2.65
C VAL A 80 3.56 14.66 -2.78
N PRO A 81 2.23 14.82 -2.64
CA PRO A 81 1.62 16.15 -2.65
C PRO A 81 2.13 16.95 -1.43
N GLU A 82 2.67 18.15 -1.65
CA GLU A 82 3.16 19.01 -0.56
C GLU A 82 2.05 19.52 0.38
N LYS A 83 0.77 19.36 0.00
CA LYS A 83 -0.36 20.06 0.63
C LYS A 83 -1.45 19.23 1.28
N ASP A 84 -1.41 17.91 1.21
CA ASP A 84 -2.45 17.07 1.83
C ASP A 84 -1.84 16.07 2.82
N ASN A 85 -1.17 16.58 3.86
CA ASN A 85 -1.00 15.85 5.13
C ASN A 85 -2.31 15.85 5.95
N LYS A 86 -3.47 15.97 5.28
CA LYS A 86 -4.77 15.80 5.90
C LYS A 86 -5.22 14.38 5.62
N CYS A 87 -5.00 13.57 6.63
CA CYS A 87 -5.57 12.25 6.72
C CYS A 87 -7.04 12.43 7.14
N ASP A 88 -7.97 11.94 6.32
CA ASP A 88 -9.41 12.21 6.52
C ASP A 88 -10.02 11.28 7.57
N ASN A 89 -9.43 10.10 7.77
CA ASN A 89 -9.98 9.05 8.63
C ASN A 89 -9.11 8.78 9.86
N PHE A 90 -7.82 9.11 9.80
CA PHE A 90 -6.88 8.91 10.88
C PHE A 90 -6.09 10.17 11.17
N ASP A 91 -5.82 10.44 12.45
CA ASP A 91 -4.80 11.40 12.86
C ASP A 91 -3.49 10.62 12.99
N LEU A 92 -2.64 10.68 11.96
CA LEU A 92 -1.37 9.97 11.92
C LEU A 92 -0.23 10.97 12.20
N ARG A 93 0.73 10.58 13.02
CA ARG A 93 1.94 11.37 13.27
C ARG A 93 3.14 10.46 13.36
N VAL A 94 4.19 10.82 12.61
CA VAL A 94 5.43 10.08 12.58
C VAL A 94 6.57 11.00 12.96
N GLN A 95 7.37 10.57 13.93
CA GLN A 95 8.57 11.27 14.37
C GLN A 95 9.78 10.35 14.28
N VAL A 96 10.86 10.86 13.72
CA VAL A 96 12.12 10.12 13.56
C VAL A 96 13.23 10.90 14.23
N GLU A 97 13.88 10.27 15.21
CA GLU A 97 14.91 10.88 16.04
C GLU A 97 16.20 10.05 16.00
N ASP A 98 17.35 10.70 16.03
CA ASP A 98 18.63 10.00 16.13
C ASP A 98 18.87 9.44 17.52
N VAL A 99 19.26 8.17 17.58
CA VAL A 99 19.66 7.51 18.83
C VAL A 99 21.18 7.50 18.90
N LYS A 100 21.74 8.32 19.80
CA LYS A 100 23.16 8.24 20.16
C LYS A 100 23.43 6.89 20.82
N THR A 101 23.86 5.91 20.05
CA THR A 101 24.14 4.58 20.55
C THR A 101 25.55 4.63 21.13
N GLY A 102 25.71 4.41 22.45
CA GLY A 102 27.00 4.53 23.14
C GLY A 102 28.03 3.45 22.79
N LYS A 103 27.62 2.44 22.02
CA LYS A 103 28.49 1.44 21.39
C LYS A 103 27.97 1.22 19.97
N GLU A 104 28.82 1.42 18.98
CA GLU A 104 28.59 0.91 17.63
C GLU A 104 28.58 -0.61 17.74
N GLU A 105 27.40 -1.23 17.63
CA GLU A 105 27.33 -2.67 17.41
C GLU A 105 27.95 -2.98 16.05
N ASP A 106 28.70 -4.07 15.96
CA ASP A 106 29.51 -4.41 14.79
C ASP A 106 28.63 -4.47 13.52
N GLY A 107 28.82 -3.53 12.60
CA GLY A 107 28.03 -3.39 11.36
C GLY A 107 26.80 -2.46 11.41
N VAL A 108 26.54 -1.74 12.51
CA VAL A 108 25.49 -0.70 12.59
C VAL A 108 26.12 0.70 12.50
N VAL A 109 25.80 1.42 11.42
CA VAL A 109 26.37 2.76 11.16
C VAL A 109 25.65 3.86 11.93
N ARG A 110 24.32 3.77 12.01
CA ARG A 110 23.44 4.78 12.62
C ARG A 110 22.18 4.09 13.12
N SER A 111 21.64 4.59 14.22
CA SER A 111 20.37 4.13 14.76
C SER A 111 19.41 5.30 14.87
N VAL A 112 18.16 5.10 14.44
CA VAL A 112 17.07 6.06 14.61
C VAL A 112 15.96 5.43 15.42
N LYS A 113 15.22 6.23 16.17
CA LYS A 113 13.98 5.84 16.84
C LYS A 113 12.82 6.39 16.03
N ILE A 114 11.95 5.50 15.58
CA ILE A 114 10.74 5.85 14.85
C ILE A 114 9.58 5.74 15.85
N THR A 115 8.88 6.85 16.06
CA THR A 115 7.67 6.93 16.90
C THR A 115 6.48 7.17 15.99
N ILE A 116 5.50 6.29 16.06
CA ILE A 116 4.25 6.37 15.30
C ILE A 116 3.12 6.56 16.31
N CYS A 117 2.34 7.61 16.11
CA CYS A 117 1.13 7.90 16.85
C CYS A 117 -0.06 7.90 15.89
N THR A 118 -1.14 7.25 16.27
CA THR A 118 -2.35 7.18 15.46
C THR A 118 -3.61 7.29 16.31
N ARG A 119 -4.64 7.93 15.78
CA ARG A 119 -5.98 7.99 16.35
C ARG A 119 -7.01 7.93 15.24
N HIS A 120 -8.12 7.23 15.45
CA HIS A 120 -9.20 7.22 14.48
C HIS A 120 -10.05 8.50 14.61
N LEU A 121 -10.45 9.10 13.48
CA LEU A 121 -11.21 10.35 13.44
C LEU A 121 -12.73 10.14 13.41
N ASP A 122 -13.21 8.91 13.26
CA ASP A 122 -14.65 8.60 13.29
C ASP A 122 -15.19 8.50 14.73
N ASN A 123 -16.48 8.21 14.88
CA ASN A 123 -17.18 8.11 16.16
C ASN A 123 -17.03 6.75 16.87
N VAL A 124 -16.29 5.81 16.28
CA VAL A 124 -16.07 4.45 16.80
C VAL A 124 -14.62 4.05 16.65
N ASP A 125 -14.14 3.13 17.50
CA ASP A 125 -12.80 2.57 17.35
C ASP A 125 -12.68 1.86 15.98
N ALA A 126 -11.56 2.06 15.28
CA ALA A 126 -11.27 1.34 14.04
C ALA A 126 -10.78 -0.06 14.38
N THR A 127 -11.55 -1.09 14.03
CA THR A 127 -11.17 -2.49 14.23
C THR A 127 -10.23 -2.97 13.14
N MET A 128 -9.28 -3.85 13.50
CA MET A 128 -8.30 -4.50 12.61
C MET A 128 -7.66 -3.51 11.62
N SER A 129 -6.74 -2.71 12.15
CA SER A 129 -6.01 -1.72 11.35
C SER A 129 -4.61 -2.22 11.01
N ILE A 130 -4.13 -1.83 9.85
CA ILE A 130 -2.78 -2.16 9.37
C ILE A 130 -1.99 -0.87 9.27
N LEU A 131 -0.77 -0.92 9.78
CA LEU A 131 0.26 0.08 9.56
C LEU A 131 1.32 -0.50 8.62
N ASP A 132 1.42 0.09 7.44
CA ASP A 132 2.43 -0.26 6.44
C ASP A 132 3.57 0.76 6.49
N VAL A 133 4.74 0.31 6.93
CA VAL A 133 5.91 1.15 7.19
C VAL A 133 7.01 0.83 6.18
N SER A 134 7.11 1.66 5.14
CA SER A 134 8.22 1.64 4.20
C SER A 134 9.45 2.23 4.89
N MET A 135 10.43 1.39 5.21
CA MET A 135 11.66 1.83 5.87
C MET A 135 12.53 2.72 4.98
N LEU A 136 13.35 3.56 5.63
CA LEU A 136 14.42 4.32 4.99
C LEU A 136 15.38 3.35 4.28
N THR A 137 15.87 3.73 3.11
CA THR A 137 16.87 2.95 2.36
C THR A 137 18.10 2.65 3.22
N GLY A 138 18.43 1.37 3.35
CA GLY A 138 19.56 0.89 4.15
C GLY A 138 19.28 0.69 5.65
N PHE A 139 18.07 1.00 6.12
CA PHE A 139 17.63 0.76 7.50
C PHE A 139 16.82 -0.53 7.62
N SER A 140 17.01 -1.24 8.73
CA SER A 140 16.20 -2.39 9.13
C SER A 140 15.65 -2.18 10.54
N PRO A 141 14.36 -2.50 10.81
CA PRO A 141 13.79 -2.34 12.14
C PRO A 141 14.45 -3.30 13.16
N ASP A 142 14.53 -2.87 14.40
CA ASP A 142 15.04 -3.68 15.51
C ASP A 142 14.01 -4.75 15.90
N LEU A 143 14.40 -6.01 15.79
CA LEU A 143 13.50 -7.13 16.06
C LEU A 143 13.17 -7.29 17.55
N GLN A 144 14.02 -6.80 18.46
CA GLN A 144 13.78 -6.95 19.90
C GLN A 144 12.70 -5.97 20.36
N ASP A 145 12.76 -4.72 19.88
CA ASP A 145 11.73 -3.72 20.14
C ASP A 145 10.37 -4.18 19.58
N LEU A 146 10.32 -4.69 18.36
CA LEU A 146 9.08 -5.21 17.76
C LEU A 146 8.52 -6.40 18.53
N LYS A 147 9.36 -7.37 18.93
CA LYS A 147 8.93 -8.49 19.78
C LYS A 147 8.36 -8.02 21.10
N ARG A 148 8.97 -7.03 21.75
CA ARG A 148 8.46 -6.46 23.00
C ARG A 148 7.10 -5.81 22.82
N LEU A 149 6.86 -5.13 21.69
CA LEU A 149 5.56 -4.52 21.38
C LEU A 149 4.46 -5.57 21.12
N THR A 150 4.83 -6.79 20.70
CA THR A 150 3.90 -7.90 20.45
C THR A 150 3.68 -8.81 21.66
N GLU A 151 4.75 -9.15 22.39
CA GLU A 151 4.72 -10.14 23.48
C GLU A 151 4.59 -9.50 24.87
N GLY A 152 4.70 -8.17 24.96
CA GLY A 152 4.61 -7.42 26.21
C GLY A 152 3.24 -7.52 26.90
N VAL A 153 3.16 -7.03 28.14
CA VAL A 153 1.93 -7.04 28.94
C VAL A 153 0.85 -6.13 28.32
N ASP A 154 1.26 -4.95 27.85
CA ASP A 154 0.37 -3.94 27.26
C ASP A 154 0.21 -4.09 25.75
N ARG A 155 0.34 -5.32 25.20
CA ARG A 155 0.32 -5.69 23.77
C ARG A 155 -0.24 -4.59 22.86
N TYR A 156 0.65 -3.75 22.34
CA TYR A 156 0.28 -2.64 21.45
C TYR A 156 0.10 -3.12 20.02
N ILE A 157 0.84 -4.16 19.63
CA ILE A 157 0.83 -4.71 18.28
C ILE A 157 0.42 -6.18 18.34
N SER A 158 -0.52 -6.59 17.49
CA SER A 158 -1.01 -7.97 17.43
C SER A 158 -0.04 -8.88 16.70
N LYS A 159 0.56 -8.39 15.61
CA LYS A 159 1.55 -9.10 14.79
C LYS A 159 2.38 -8.10 13.99
N PHE A 160 3.59 -8.49 13.62
CA PHE A 160 4.37 -7.79 12.59
C PHE A 160 4.90 -8.76 11.54
N GLU A 161 5.08 -8.27 10.32
CA GLU A 161 5.71 -8.97 9.20
C GLU A 161 6.75 -8.05 8.57
N ILE A 162 7.93 -8.60 8.26
CA ILE A 162 8.98 -7.86 7.56
C ILE A 162 9.12 -8.47 6.18
N ASP A 163 8.67 -7.74 5.19
CA ASP A 163 8.85 -8.14 3.80
C ASP A 163 10.25 -7.75 3.34
N LYS A 164 11.04 -8.76 2.99
CA LYS A 164 12.39 -8.63 2.43
C LYS A 164 12.40 -8.76 0.91
N ALA A 165 11.24 -8.78 0.25
CA ALA A 165 11.12 -9.01 -1.18
C ALA A 165 11.83 -7.95 -2.04
N LEU A 166 12.02 -6.73 -1.52
CA LEU A 166 12.76 -5.67 -2.21
C LEU A 166 14.16 -5.55 -1.60
N ALA A 167 15.19 -5.93 -2.37
CA ALA A 167 16.60 -5.92 -1.94
C ALA A 167 17.11 -4.56 -1.42
N GLU A 168 16.39 -3.46 -1.68
CA GLU A 168 16.77 -2.10 -1.29
C GLU A 168 15.89 -1.46 -0.20
N ARG A 169 14.71 -2.03 0.09
CA ARG A 169 13.77 -1.49 1.08
C ARG A 169 13.11 -2.64 1.85
N SER A 170 13.34 -2.70 3.16
CA SER A 170 12.55 -3.57 4.03
C SER A 170 11.20 -2.91 4.28
N ASN A 171 10.11 -3.58 3.95
CA ASN A 171 8.78 -3.11 4.33
C ASN A 171 8.38 -3.76 5.66
N LEU A 172 7.84 -2.99 6.59
CA LEU A 172 7.38 -3.49 7.88
C LEU A 172 5.86 -3.30 7.97
N VAL A 173 5.14 -4.42 7.99
CA VAL A 173 3.69 -4.44 8.15
C VAL A 173 3.37 -4.75 9.61
N ILE A 174 2.61 -3.88 10.24
CA ILE A 174 2.19 -3.97 11.65
C ILE A 174 0.67 -4.13 11.69
N TYR A 175 0.20 -5.12 12.44
CA TYR A 175 -1.22 -5.38 12.65
C TYR A 175 -1.64 -4.90 14.03
N LEU A 176 -2.69 -4.06 14.07
CA LEU A 176 -3.31 -3.56 15.28
C LEU A 176 -4.73 -4.12 15.40
N ASP A 177 -5.09 -4.66 16.56
CA ASP A 177 -6.45 -5.16 16.80
C ASP A 177 -7.49 -4.04 16.74
N LYS A 178 -7.12 -2.84 17.21
CA LYS A 178 -7.93 -1.64 17.12
C LYS A 178 -7.08 -0.37 17.15
N ILE A 179 -7.65 0.74 16.71
CA ILE A 179 -7.15 2.11 16.96
C ILE A 179 -8.28 2.90 17.64
N SER A 180 -7.98 3.50 18.79
CA SER A 180 -9.00 4.28 19.51
C SER A 180 -9.43 5.53 18.73
N HIS A 181 -10.71 5.87 18.83
CA HIS A 181 -11.22 7.18 18.39
C HIS A 181 -11.06 8.30 19.43
N LYS A 182 -10.85 7.93 20.70
CA LYS A 182 -10.82 8.87 21.83
C LYS A 182 -9.42 9.34 22.20
N ALA A 183 -8.47 8.41 22.20
CA ALA A 183 -7.10 8.65 22.64
C ALA A 183 -6.12 8.38 21.50
N GLU A 184 -5.06 9.16 21.44
CA GLU A 184 -3.93 8.90 20.55
C GLU A 184 -3.10 7.74 21.11
N GLU A 185 -2.91 6.71 20.29
CA GLU A 185 -2.10 5.54 20.62
C GLU A 185 -0.74 5.64 19.93
N CYS A 186 0.33 5.59 20.73
CA CYS A 186 1.69 5.75 20.24
C CYS A 186 2.55 4.53 20.60
N PHE A 187 3.39 4.11 19.65
CA PHE A 187 4.46 3.15 19.91
C PHE A 187 5.73 3.56 19.18
N ALA A 188 6.86 3.04 19.63
CA ALA A 188 8.15 3.36 19.05
C ALA A 188 9.06 2.14 18.99
N PHE A 189 9.87 2.08 17.94
CA PHE A 189 10.89 1.05 17.74
C PHE A 189 12.14 1.67 17.13
N LYS A 190 13.29 1.06 17.37
CA LYS A 190 14.55 1.46 16.73
C LYS A 190 14.65 0.89 15.32
N ALA A 191 15.39 1.59 14.47
CA ALA A 191 15.81 1.12 13.17
C ALA A 191 17.33 1.35 13.01
N HIS A 192 18.01 0.35 12.48
CA HIS A 192 19.47 0.32 12.37
C HIS A 192 19.89 0.39 10.90
N GLN A 193 20.79 1.33 10.59
CA GLN A 193 21.40 1.47 9.28
C GLN A 193 22.54 0.46 9.14
N ARG A 194 22.41 -0.46 8.18
CA ARG A 194 23.43 -1.50 7.91
C ARG A 194 24.36 -1.13 6.76
N PHE A 195 23.92 -0.27 5.85
CA PHE A 195 24.72 0.17 4.70
C PHE A 195 24.63 1.69 4.54
N ARG A 196 25.76 2.32 4.22
CA ARG A 196 25.81 3.75 3.90
C ARG A 196 25.23 3.97 2.51
N VAL A 197 24.23 4.84 2.43
CA VAL A 197 23.63 5.29 1.16
C VAL A 197 23.94 6.77 0.97
N GLY A 198 24.17 7.19 -0.28
CA GLY A 198 24.51 8.58 -0.59
C GLY A 198 23.34 9.56 -0.42
N LEU A 199 22.11 9.09 -0.67
CA LEU A 199 20.87 9.83 -0.48
C LEU A 199 19.87 8.93 0.24
N ILE A 200 19.40 9.35 1.41
CA ILE A 200 18.40 8.63 2.19
C ILE A 200 17.03 9.01 1.65
N GLN A 201 16.27 8.03 1.16
CA GLN A 201 14.89 8.26 0.77
C GLN A 201 13.97 8.30 2.00
N PRO A 202 12.92 9.14 2.01
CA PRO A 202 11.93 9.21 3.09
C PRO A 202 11.31 7.85 3.42
N ALA A 203 10.97 7.67 4.69
CA ALA A 203 10.10 6.58 5.12
C ALA A 203 8.64 6.99 4.89
N ALA A 204 7.80 6.03 4.54
CA ALA A 204 6.37 6.23 4.41
C ALA A 204 5.67 5.39 5.46
N VAL A 205 4.66 5.94 6.11
CA VAL A 205 3.77 5.20 7.00
C VAL A 205 2.35 5.39 6.49
N THR A 206 1.71 4.28 6.15
CA THR A 206 0.31 4.25 5.72
C THR A 206 -0.51 3.51 6.76
N VAL A 207 -1.61 4.11 7.21
CA VAL A 207 -2.59 3.50 8.10
C VAL A 207 -3.88 3.25 7.34
N TYR A 208 -4.44 2.04 7.45
CA TYR A 208 -5.73 1.71 6.85
C TYR A 208 -6.45 0.62 7.61
N SER A 209 -7.78 0.66 7.59
CA SER A 209 -8.60 -0.43 8.12
C SER A 209 -8.67 -1.59 7.13
N TYR A 210 -8.52 -2.81 7.62
CA TYR A 210 -8.54 -4.03 6.80
C TYR A 210 -9.81 -4.17 5.95
N TYR A 211 -10.97 -3.74 6.47
CA TYR A 211 -12.25 -3.85 5.77
C TYR A 211 -12.55 -2.65 4.86
N LYS A 212 -11.80 -1.55 4.98
CA LYS A 212 -12.04 -0.30 4.25
C LYS A 212 -10.71 0.28 3.73
N ILE A 213 -10.07 -0.45 2.82
CA ILE A 213 -8.76 -0.07 2.25
C ILE A 213 -8.83 1.27 1.49
N GLY A 214 -10.00 1.63 0.94
CA GLY A 214 -10.22 2.92 0.26
C GLY A 214 -10.26 4.16 1.16
N LEU A 215 -10.10 4.00 2.47
CA LEU A 215 -10.03 5.08 3.48
C LEU A 215 -8.65 5.15 4.15
N GLY A 216 -7.64 4.57 3.52
CA GLY A 216 -6.27 4.57 4.02
C GLY A 216 -5.61 5.94 3.89
N ASP A 217 -4.89 6.34 4.93
CA ASP A 217 -4.21 7.61 5.03
C ASP A 217 -2.68 7.37 5.08
N THR A 218 -1.90 8.16 4.32
CA THR A 218 -0.43 8.01 4.23
C THR A 218 0.28 9.28 4.64
N ILE A 219 1.27 9.15 5.51
CA ILE A 219 2.19 10.22 5.89
C ILE A 219 3.63 9.83 5.57
N TRP A 220 4.38 10.80 5.05
CA TRP A 220 5.78 10.66 4.70
C TRP A 220 6.64 11.35 5.76
N SER A 221 7.70 10.68 6.20
CA SER A 221 8.61 11.23 7.21
C SER A 221 10.07 10.97 6.81
N VAL A 222 10.90 11.99 7.01
CA VAL A 222 12.36 11.91 6.85
C VAL A 222 12.98 12.25 8.21
N PRO A 223 14.03 11.56 8.65
CA PRO A 223 14.85 12.07 9.75
C PRO A 223 15.25 13.52 9.46
N LYS A 224 15.04 14.44 10.41
CA LYS A 224 15.62 15.77 10.30
C LYS A 224 17.14 15.65 10.41
N ASP A 225 17.86 16.23 9.46
CA ASP A 225 19.32 16.24 9.52
C ASP A 225 19.77 16.98 10.80
N PRO A 226 20.71 16.47 11.60
CA PRO A 226 21.16 17.13 12.83
C PRO A 226 21.80 18.52 12.59
N GLN A 227 22.01 18.92 11.34
CA GLN A 227 22.52 20.23 10.93
C GLN A 227 21.51 21.13 10.21
N GLY A 228 20.26 20.70 10.01
CA GLY A 228 19.19 21.59 9.56
C GLY A 228 19.27 22.10 8.12
N ASP A 229 20.09 21.50 7.25
CA ASP A 229 20.10 21.85 5.83
C ASP A 229 19.38 20.80 4.98
N LEU A 230 18.35 21.23 4.27
CA LEU A 230 17.77 20.51 3.14
C LEU A 230 18.79 20.47 2.00
N LYS A 231 19.10 19.26 1.51
CA LYS A 231 19.61 19.08 0.15
C LYS A 231 18.78 18.04 -0.59
#